data_AF-A0A7C4E2X4-F1
#
_entry.id   AF-A0A7C4E2X4-F1
#
_cell.length_a   1.000
_cell.length_b   1.000
_cell.length_c   1.000
_cell.angle_alpha   90.00
_cell.angle_beta   90.00
_cell.angle_gamma   90.00
#
_symmetry.space_group_name_H-M   'P 1'
#
loop_
_entity.id
_entity.type
_entity.pdbx_description
1 polymer ?
#
loop_
_entity_poly.entity_id
_entity_poly.type
_entity_poly.pdbx_seq_one_letter_code
_entity_poly.pdbx_strand_id
1 'polypeptide(L)'
;MSIAAEIEKYSDVVVSYLDRDGYPISFSTTMRYSEGKLILEKPPYLNPPKKITVLLNHITPLPTGGYTDRRYLMMKGEALTEGNTIIFKPFKQYGWDEKTKPFFQYCEERVPQAKSYVTRLSKALGRQVKPRLPTLQLLFRATRFPFLTATAAPVLIGVGTAAYLGYFDPLLFILTLVGASLIHLALNMTNDYYDTKLGADPANITPTPFSGGSRILHYGLMTPKQLLSLIVLFYGVGIAIGLYLAFLRGLIPILAVMTTGVLISIFYTAPPLKLAYRGLGELAVGIGFGPIIVLGSHYVQTQFFSLEALVASIPIGILIMLILYVNEIPDAPYDKAAGKLTLVTRLSRENVLKGYKLSLAATYAVIVAAVALRLAPPTTLIALATIPKAISTVRNVAQTYGNPYLMIPALASNINVATLTGLLHAAGFFLWALISFTINL
;
A
#
# COMPACT_ATOMS: atom_id res chain seq x y z
N MET A 1 14.26 23.42 -26.04
CA MET A 1 13.63 24.57 -25.35
C MET A 1 14.76 25.54 -25.01
N SER A 2 14.65 26.83 -25.29
CA SER A 2 15.73 27.77 -24.95
C SER A 2 15.85 27.90 -23.43
N ILE A 3 17.05 28.12 -22.92
CA ILE A 3 17.30 28.38 -21.48
C ILE A 3 16.41 29.53 -20.98
N ALA A 4 16.18 30.55 -21.83
CA ALA A 4 15.25 31.65 -21.55
C ALA A 4 13.82 31.18 -21.24
N ALA A 5 13.24 30.31 -22.08
CA ALA A 5 11.88 29.80 -21.87
C ALA A 5 11.77 28.83 -20.68
N GLU A 6 12.89 28.31 -20.18
CA GLU A 6 12.92 27.50 -18.97
C GLU A 6 12.93 28.37 -17.70
N ILE A 7 13.58 29.53 -17.76
CA ILE A 7 13.67 30.50 -16.66
C ILE A 7 12.34 31.21 -16.42
N GLU A 8 11.62 31.55 -17.49
CA GLU A 8 10.32 32.23 -17.41
C GLU A 8 9.24 31.40 -16.67
N LYS A 9 9.48 30.10 -16.46
CA LYS A 9 8.58 29.23 -15.69
C LYS A 9 8.65 29.46 -14.17
N TYR A 10 9.61 30.25 -13.71
CA TYR A 10 9.84 30.53 -12.30
C TYR A 10 9.41 31.97 -11.97
N SER A 11 8.59 32.13 -10.92
CA SER A 11 8.09 33.44 -10.50
C SER A 11 9.07 34.22 -9.63
N ASP A 12 9.93 33.49 -8.93
CA ASP A 12 10.78 34.03 -7.89
C ASP A 12 12.23 33.60 -8.11
N VAL A 13 13.16 34.53 -7.91
CA VAL A 13 14.60 34.30 -8.00
C VAL A 13 15.27 34.83 -6.74
N VAL A 14 16.03 33.97 -6.05
CA VAL A 14 16.77 34.33 -4.84
C VAL A 14 18.24 34.02 -5.05
N VAL A 15 19.11 34.98 -4.76
CA VAL A 15 20.55 34.80 -4.70
C VAL A 15 20.96 34.60 -3.25
N SER A 16 21.78 33.58 -2.99
CA SER A 16 22.30 33.25 -1.65
C SER A 16 23.81 32.97 -1.68
N TYR A 17 24.54 33.50 -0.70
CA TYR A 17 25.96 33.24 -0.50
C TYR A 17 26.36 33.47 0.97
N LEU A 18 27.57 33.04 1.34
CA LEU A 18 28.20 33.41 2.61
C LEU A 18 29.11 34.62 2.35
N ASP A 19 28.99 35.65 3.19
CA ASP A 19 29.90 36.79 3.13
C ASP A 19 31.29 36.44 3.70
N ARG A 20 32.15 37.46 3.86
CA ARG A 20 33.52 37.27 4.34
C ARG A 20 33.59 36.78 5.80
N ASP A 21 32.59 37.10 6.61
CA ASP A 21 32.49 36.71 8.01
C ASP A 21 31.74 35.37 8.19
N GLY A 22 31.28 34.78 7.08
CA GLY A 22 30.52 33.54 7.06
C GLY A 22 29.03 33.73 7.34
N TYR A 23 28.53 34.96 7.33
CA TYR A 23 27.10 35.24 7.50
C TYR A 23 26.34 34.94 6.19
N PRO A 24 25.21 34.21 6.26
CA PRO A 24 24.41 33.91 5.08
C PRO A 24 23.63 35.15 4.63
N ILE A 25 23.95 35.64 3.44
CA ILE A 25 23.20 36.72 2.78
C ILE A 25 22.28 36.10 1.73
N SER A 26 21.03 36.54 1.70
CA SER A 26 20.07 36.19 0.64
C SER A 26 19.23 37.39 0.23
N PHE A 27 18.98 37.54 -1.07
CA PHE A 27 18.11 38.60 -1.58
C PHE A 27 17.33 38.13 -2.81
N SER A 28 16.11 38.63 -2.96
CA SER A 28 15.27 38.39 -4.14
C SER A 28 15.71 39.30 -5.30
N THR A 29 15.60 38.80 -6.52
CA THR A 29 15.99 39.51 -7.74
C THR A 29 15.18 39.03 -8.96
N THR A 30 15.46 39.61 -10.13
CA THR A 30 14.99 39.10 -11.43
C THR A 30 16.16 38.47 -12.17
N MET A 31 15.87 37.47 -13.00
CA MET A 31 16.87 36.84 -13.87
C MET A 31 16.46 36.97 -15.33
N ARG A 32 17.40 37.40 -16.17
CA ARG A 32 17.22 37.53 -17.62
C ARG A 32 18.30 36.77 -18.35
N TYR A 33 17.98 36.23 -19.52
CA TYR A 33 18.95 35.59 -20.41
C TYR A 33 19.20 36.52 -21.60
N SER A 34 20.41 37.06 -21.72
CA SER A 34 20.81 37.96 -22.80
C SER A 34 22.21 37.60 -23.29
N GLU A 35 22.41 37.59 -24.62
CA GLU A 35 23.71 37.33 -25.26
C GLU A 35 24.41 36.04 -24.76
N GLY A 36 23.64 35.00 -24.44
CA GLY A 36 24.18 33.73 -23.94
C GLY A 36 24.55 33.72 -22.45
N LYS A 37 24.26 34.79 -21.71
CA LYS A 37 24.59 34.96 -20.29
C LYS A 37 23.32 35.08 -19.44
N LEU A 38 23.38 34.54 -18.21
CA LEU A 38 22.36 34.79 -17.20
C LEU A 38 22.73 36.05 -16.43
N ILE A 39 21.83 37.03 -16.41
CA ILE A 39 22.03 38.33 -15.79
C ILE A 39 21.02 38.46 -14.64
N LEU A 40 21.53 38.77 -13.45
CA LEU A 40 20.75 39.01 -12.24
C LEU A 40 20.94 40.47 -11.81
N GLU A 41 19.90 41.09 -11.27
CA GLU A 41 20.04 42.39 -10.62
C GLU A 41 20.53 42.21 -9.19
N LYS A 42 21.24 43.19 -8.64
CA LYS A 42 21.62 43.20 -7.24
C LYS A 42 21.43 44.58 -6.60
N PRO A 43 21.13 44.66 -5.30
CA PRO A 43 21.23 45.91 -4.56
C PRO A 43 22.64 46.52 -4.67
N PRO A 44 22.76 47.86 -4.77
CA PRO A 44 24.05 48.53 -4.95
C PRO A 44 25.06 48.24 -3.82
N TYR A 45 24.56 48.10 -2.60
CA TYR A 45 25.36 47.87 -1.40
C TYR A 45 25.84 46.42 -1.21
N LEU A 46 25.36 45.47 -2.02
CA LEU A 46 25.81 44.08 -1.96
C LEU A 46 26.93 43.82 -2.97
N ASN A 47 27.97 43.11 -2.52
CA ASN A 47 29.07 42.69 -3.38
C ASN A 47 29.31 41.18 -3.21
N PRO A 48 28.58 40.34 -3.97
CA PRO A 48 28.64 38.89 -3.83
C PRO A 48 30.06 38.36 -4.10
N PRO A 49 30.48 37.28 -3.43
CA PRO A 49 31.71 36.60 -3.74
C PRO A 49 31.63 35.91 -5.12
N LYS A 50 32.78 35.46 -5.64
CA LYS A 50 32.86 34.75 -6.92
C LYS A 50 31.91 33.56 -7.01
N LYS A 51 31.58 32.90 -5.90
CA LYS A 51 30.68 31.73 -5.89
C LYS A 51 29.38 32.06 -5.19
N ILE A 52 28.28 32.00 -5.93
CA ILE A 52 26.93 32.20 -5.41
C ILE A 52 26.04 31.00 -5.72
N THR A 53 24.92 30.91 -4.99
CA THR A 53 23.82 30.00 -5.29
C THR A 53 22.63 30.84 -5.75
N VAL A 54 21.98 30.42 -6.83
CA VAL A 54 20.76 31.04 -7.36
C VAL A 54 19.65 30.00 -7.24
N LEU A 55 18.57 30.35 -6.56
CA LEU A 55 17.35 29.55 -6.43
C LEU A 55 16.26 30.20 -7.27
N LEU A 56 15.71 29.45 -8.21
CA LEU A 56 14.47 29.76 -8.90
C LEU A 56 13.36 28.94 -8.27
N ASN A 57 12.22 29.54 -7.99
CA ASN A 57 11.05 28.83 -7.48
C ASN A 57 9.75 29.34 -8.12
N HIS A 58 8.77 28.46 -8.16
CA HIS A 58 7.39 28.79 -8.47
C HIS A 58 6.46 27.91 -7.65
N ILE A 59 5.39 28.54 -7.17
CA ILE A 59 4.35 27.89 -6.40
C ILE A 59 3.04 28.63 -6.68
N THR A 60 1.99 27.90 -6.99
CA THR A 60 0.65 28.47 -7.20
C THR A 60 -0.19 28.25 -5.95
N PRO A 61 -0.62 29.31 -5.24
CA PRO A 61 -1.54 29.16 -4.12
C PRO A 61 -2.93 28.74 -4.61
N LEU A 62 -3.60 27.86 -3.86
CA LEU A 62 -4.97 27.44 -4.15
C LEU A 62 -5.98 28.34 -3.40
N PRO A 63 -7.13 28.70 -4.02
CA PRO A 63 -8.15 29.53 -3.37
C PRO A 63 -8.70 28.94 -2.06
N THR A 64 -8.72 27.61 -1.96
CA THR A 64 -9.20 26.84 -0.80
C THR A 64 -8.15 26.65 0.29
N GLY A 65 -6.97 27.27 0.15
CA GLY A 65 -5.80 27.01 0.97
C GLY A 65 -4.95 25.86 0.42
N GLY A 66 -3.63 25.96 0.65
CA GLY A 66 -2.63 25.05 0.10
C GLY A 66 -1.98 25.57 -1.19
N TYR A 67 -1.17 24.71 -1.82
CA TYR A 67 -0.35 25.07 -2.96
C TYR A 67 -0.28 23.96 -4.00
N THR A 68 -0.10 24.33 -5.26
CA THR A 68 0.09 23.44 -6.42
C THR A 68 1.17 24.00 -7.36
N ASP A 69 1.44 23.29 -8.46
CA ASP A 69 2.38 23.66 -9.50
C ASP A 69 3.77 24.02 -8.96
N ARG A 70 4.26 23.25 -7.98
CA ARG A 70 5.52 23.53 -7.30
C ARG A 70 6.69 23.12 -8.18
N ARG A 71 7.63 24.04 -8.37
CA ARG A 71 8.90 23.75 -9.02
C ARG A 71 10.01 24.61 -8.43
N TYR A 72 11.22 24.06 -8.41
CA TYR A 72 12.41 24.84 -8.10
C TYR A 72 13.60 24.37 -8.93
N LEU A 73 14.52 25.30 -9.17
CA LEU A 73 15.82 25.05 -9.76
C LEU A 73 16.88 25.81 -8.95
N MET A 74 17.76 25.06 -8.31
CA MET A 74 18.91 25.60 -7.61
C MET A 74 20.15 25.43 -8.48
N MET A 75 20.85 26.53 -8.75
CA MET A 75 22.09 26.57 -9.50
C MET A 75 23.23 27.08 -8.62
N LYS A 76 24.37 26.40 -8.66
CA LYS A 76 25.64 26.94 -8.16
C LYS A 76 26.48 27.37 -9.34
N GLY A 77 27.05 28.55 -9.25
CA GLY A 77 27.76 29.15 -10.35
C GLY A 77 28.78 30.18 -9.90
N GLU A 78 29.53 30.65 -10.89
CA GLU A 78 30.40 31.81 -10.72
C GLU A 78 29.62 33.10 -10.98
N ALA A 79 29.86 34.11 -10.16
CA ALA A 79 29.32 35.45 -10.28
C ALA A 79 30.44 36.40 -10.69
N LEU A 80 30.20 37.18 -11.74
CA LEU A 80 30.98 38.36 -12.07
C LEU A 80 30.08 39.58 -11.88
N THR A 81 30.50 40.49 -11.01
CA THR A 81 29.73 41.69 -10.70
C THR A 81 30.14 42.84 -11.61
N GLU A 82 29.17 43.41 -12.32
CA GLU A 82 29.34 44.58 -13.18
C GLU A 82 28.28 45.62 -12.78
N GLY A 83 28.71 46.66 -12.06
CA GLY A 83 27.81 47.68 -11.49
C GLY A 83 26.75 47.09 -10.56
N ASN A 84 25.47 47.24 -10.92
CA ASN A 84 24.33 46.68 -10.20
C ASN A 84 23.81 45.36 -10.77
N THR A 85 24.61 44.69 -11.61
CA THR A 85 24.27 43.41 -12.21
C THR A 85 25.28 42.32 -11.84
N ILE A 86 24.83 41.08 -11.90
CA ILE A 86 25.65 39.89 -11.75
C ILE A 86 25.50 39.06 -13.01
N ILE A 87 26.61 38.82 -13.70
CA ILE A 87 26.71 37.82 -14.76
C ILE A 87 26.96 36.48 -14.07
N PHE A 88 25.98 35.58 -14.18
CA PHE A 88 25.99 34.29 -13.52
C PHE A 88 26.28 33.16 -14.52
N LYS A 89 27.30 32.35 -14.21
CA LYS A 89 27.66 31.17 -14.99
C LYS A 89 27.48 29.91 -14.16
N PRO A 90 26.37 29.16 -14.34
CA PRO A 90 26.13 27.94 -13.58
C PRO A 90 27.13 26.85 -13.98
N PHE A 91 27.68 26.15 -12.99
CA PHE A 91 28.49 24.93 -13.21
C PHE A 91 27.84 23.69 -12.60
N LYS A 92 26.77 23.86 -11.82
CA LYS A 92 26.04 22.77 -11.17
C LYS A 92 24.59 23.17 -10.95
N GLN A 93 23.65 22.27 -11.25
CA GLN A 93 22.22 22.53 -11.14
C GLN A 93 21.48 21.34 -10.51
N TYR A 94 20.42 21.65 -9.78
CA TYR A 94 19.51 20.67 -9.17
C TYR A 94 18.11 21.24 -9.16
N GLY A 95 17.12 20.50 -9.65
CA GLY A 95 15.75 20.96 -9.63
C GLY A 95 14.75 19.85 -9.42
N TRP A 96 13.50 20.27 -9.25
CA TRP A 96 12.33 19.42 -9.19
C TRP A 96 11.15 20.20 -9.77
N ASP A 97 10.32 19.52 -10.55
CA ASP A 97 9.08 20.05 -11.10
C ASP A 97 7.95 19.05 -10.85
N GLU A 98 6.95 19.47 -10.08
CA GLU A 98 5.78 18.68 -9.71
C GLU A 98 5.00 18.14 -10.91
N LYS A 99 4.98 18.87 -12.04
CA LYS A 99 4.30 18.42 -13.28
C LYS A 99 4.96 17.20 -13.90
N THR A 100 6.28 17.07 -13.73
CA THR A 100 7.07 15.97 -14.30
C THR A 100 7.25 14.82 -13.31
N LYS A 101 7.34 15.15 -12.03
CA LYS A 101 7.61 14.21 -10.94
C LYS A 101 6.76 14.59 -9.75
N PRO A 102 5.68 13.84 -9.45
CA PRO A 102 4.87 14.09 -8.28
C PRO A 102 5.70 14.14 -7.00
N PHE A 103 5.32 15.00 -6.06
CA PHE A 103 6.07 15.21 -4.82
C PHE A 103 6.35 13.92 -4.04
N PHE A 104 5.38 13.01 -3.98
CA PHE A 104 5.54 11.71 -3.31
C PHE A 104 6.64 10.87 -3.95
N GLN A 105 6.69 10.79 -5.28
CA GLN A 105 7.75 10.09 -6.00
C GLN A 105 9.11 10.75 -5.75
N TYR A 106 9.16 12.08 -5.78
CA TYR A 106 10.38 12.82 -5.47
C TYR A 106 10.89 12.49 -4.05
N CYS A 107 10.00 12.39 -3.07
CA CYS A 107 10.38 12.02 -1.70
C CYS A 107 10.97 10.61 -1.62
N GLU A 108 10.36 9.63 -2.30
CA GLU A 108 10.86 8.24 -2.32
C GLU A 108 12.25 8.13 -2.95
N GLU A 109 12.46 8.76 -4.11
CA GLU A 109 13.77 8.77 -4.77
C GLU A 109 14.89 9.38 -3.90
N ARG A 110 14.52 10.24 -2.94
CA ARG A 110 15.46 10.92 -2.04
C ARG A 110 15.70 10.17 -0.73
N VAL A 111 15.02 9.05 -0.47
CA VAL A 111 15.24 8.24 0.74
C VAL A 111 16.70 7.82 0.93
N PRO A 112 17.46 7.36 -0.11
CA PRO A 112 18.88 7.04 0.06
C PRO A 112 19.74 8.24 0.50
N GLN A 113 19.43 9.44 -0.03
CA GLN A 113 20.09 10.68 0.35
C GLN A 113 19.77 11.06 1.80
N ALA A 114 18.50 10.93 2.21
CA ALA A 114 18.07 11.17 3.59
C ALA A 114 18.77 10.21 4.57
N LYS A 115 18.86 8.91 4.25
CA LYS A 115 19.61 7.92 5.05
C LYS A 115 21.08 8.29 5.20
N SER A 116 21.71 8.70 4.10
CA SER A 116 23.12 9.11 4.10
C SER A 116 23.33 10.35 4.98
N TYR A 117 22.42 11.32 4.92
CA TYR A 117 22.45 12.50 5.78
C TYR A 117 22.32 12.13 7.26
N VAL A 118 21.30 11.33 7.62
CA VAL A 118 21.07 10.90 9.01
C VAL A 118 22.25 10.08 9.56
N THR A 119 22.89 9.27 8.71
CA THR A 119 24.09 8.49 9.08
C THR A 119 25.27 9.41 9.40
N ARG A 120 25.55 10.41 8.54
CA ARG A 120 26.61 11.40 8.80
C ARG A 120 26.32 12.22 10.05
N LEU A 121 25.07 12.64 10.23
CA LEU A 121 24.65 13.38 11.41
C LEU A 121 24.82 12.56 12.70
N SER A 122 24.47 11.27 12.65
CA SER A 122 24.66 10.36 13.79
C SER A 122 26.14 10.24 14.18
N LYS A 123 27.02 10.12 13.18
CA LYS A 123 28.48 10.08 13.40
C LYS A 123 28.99 11.38 14.00
N ALA A 124 28.56 12.53 13.46
CA ALA A 124 28.98 13.85 13.95
C ALA A 124 28.53 14.13 15.40
N LEU A 125 27.35 13.64 15.79
CA LEU A 125 26.78 13.84 17.13
C LEU A 125 27.19 12.76 18.14
N GLY A 126 27.91 11.71 17.73
CA GLY A 126 28.26 10.58 18.60
C GLY A 126 27.05 9.77 19.12
N ARG A 127 25.86 9.96 18.55
CA ARG A 127 24.62 9.27 18.95
C ARG A 127 23.77 8.91 17.74
N GLN A 128 23.02 7.81 17.84
CA GLN A 128 22.13 7.41 16.76
C GLN A 128 20.98 8.41 16.59
N VAL A 129 20.91 9.03 15.42
CA VAL A 129 19.76 9.80 14.95
C VAL A 129 18.94 8.90 14.03
N LYS A 130 17.63 8.84 14.24
CA LYS A 130 16.71 8.10 13.37
C LYS A 130 15.33 8.76 13.38
N PRO A 131 14.55 8.63 12.29
CA PRO A 131 13.17 9.05 12.31
C PRO A 131 12.39 8.28 13.38
N ARG A 132 11.44 8.94 14.04
CA ARG A 132 10.59 8.34 15.06
C ARG A 132 9.14 8.67 14.76
N LEU A 133 8.27 7.67 14.89
CA LEU A 133 6.83 7.83 14.96
C LEU A 133 6.37 7.46 16.38
N PRO A 134 5.23 8.00 16.86
CA PRO A 134 4.55 7.49 18.04
C PRO A 134 4.33 5.98 17.93
N THR A 135 4.48 5.24 19.02
CA THR A 135 4.44 3.76 19.03
C THR A 135 3.17 3.21 18.37
N LEU A 136 2.00 3.81 18.66
CA LEU A 136 0.74 3.36 18.06
C LEU A 136 0.71 3.55 16.54
N GLN A 137 1.17 4.71 16.04
CA GLN A 137 1.25 4.96 14.60
C GLN A 137 2.27 4.04 13.93
N LEU A 138 3.39 3.78 14.62
CA LEU A 138 4.42 2.87 14.16
C LEU A 138 3.88 1.43 14.01
N LEU A 139 3.14 0.94 15.00
CA LEU A 139 2.50 -0.38 14.96
C LEU A 139 1.40 -0.44 13.90
N PHE A 140 0.50 0.56 13.88
CA PHE A 140 -0.58 0.64 12.89
C PHE A 140 -0.06 0.59 11.45
N ARG A 141 1.05 1.29 11.20
CA ARG A 141 1.74 1.29 9.91
C ARG A 141 2.43 -0.06 9.64
N ALA A 142 3.20 -0.58 10.59
CA ALA A 142 3.94 -1.83 10.42
C ALA A 142 3.04 -3.04 10.17
N THR A 143 1.94 -3.15 10.90
CA THR A 143 1.01 -4.28 10.73
C THR A 143 0.05 -4.09 9.56
N ARG A 144 0.05 -2.90 8.93
CA ARG A 144 -0.92 -2.48 7.92
C ARG A 144 -2.35 -2.70 8.42
N PHE A 145 -2.63 -2.24 9.64
CA PHE A 145 -3.86 -2.54 10.40
C PHE A 145 -5.18 -2.38 9.61
N PRO A 146 -5.36 -1.36 8.74
CA PRO A 146 -6.60 -1.22 7.96
C PRO A 146 -6.96 -2.44 7.08
N PHE A 147 -5.98 -3.27 6.71
CA PHE A 147 -6.24 -4.47 5.90
C PHE A 147 -6.94 -5.60 6.68
N LEU A 148 -7.14 -5.48 8.00
CA LEU A 148 -7.90 -6.47 8.79
C LEU A 148 -9.36 -6.62 8.34
N THR A 149 -9.91 -5.65 7.61
CA THR A 149 -11.23 -5.80 6.99
C THR A 149 -11.28 -7.02 6.05
N ALA A 150 -10.16 -7.36 5.40
CA ALA A 150 -10.03 -8.56 4.57
C ALA A 150 -10.01 -9.87 5.38
N THR A 151 -9.68 -9.84 6.67
CA THR A 151 -9.80 -11.02 7.56
C THR A 151 -11.21 -11.14 8.13
N ALA A 152 -11.80 -10.02 8.56
CA ALA A 152 -13.08 -10.02 9.24
C ALA A 152 -14.20 -10.62 8.35
N ALA A 153 -14.25 -10.26 7.07
CA ALA A 153 -15.28 -10.76 6.16
C ALA A 153 -15.28 -12.30 6.02
N PRO A 154 -14.17 -12.99 5.67
CA PRO A 154 -14.18 -14.45 5.58
C PRO A 154 -14.43 -15.16 6.92
N VAL A 155 -13.95 -14.63 8.05
CA VAL A 155 -14.30 -15.18 9.38
C VAL A 155 -15.82 -15.10 9.60
N LEU A 156 -16.43 -13.95 9.32
CA LEU A 156 -17.87 -13.75 9.45
C LEU A 156 -18.67 -14.63 8.47
N ILE A 157 -18.18 -14.87 7.25
CA ILE A 157 -18.82 -15.80 6.31
C ILE A 157 -18.77 -17.22 6.88
N GLY A 158 -17.61 -17.68 7.38
CA GLY A 158 -17.49 -19.02 7.96
C GLY A 158 -18.38 -19.22 9.18
N VAL A 159 -18.40 -18.25 10.10
CA VAL A 159 -19.32 -18.29 11.25
C VAL A 159 -20.78 -18.14 10.82
N GLY A 160 -21.08 -17.33 9.81
CA GLY A 160 -22.42 -17.20 9.25
C GLY A 160 -22.93 -18.51 8.66
N THR A 161 -22.10 -19.25 7.92
CA THR A 161 -22.46 -20.57 7.38
C THR A 161 -22.69 -21.61 8.49
N ALA A 162 -22.00 -21.48 9.64
CA ALA A 162 -22.27 -22.30 10.81
C ALA A 162 -23.61 -21.92 11.48
N ALA A 163 -23.88 -20.63 11.60
CA ALA A 163 -25.14 -20.11 12.15
C ALA A 163 -26.34 -20.50 11.29
N TYR A 164 -26.17 -20.54 9.97
CA TYR A 164 -27.15 -21.09 9.02
C TYR A 164 -27.54 -22.54 9.33
N LEU A 165 -26.62 -23.33 9.88
CA LEU A 165 -26.86 -24.71 10.34
C LEU A 165 -27.27 -24.79 11.81
N GLY A 166 -27.51 -23.66 12.48
CA GLY A 166 -27.93 -23.61 13.89
C GLY A 166 -26.80 -23.57 14.91
N TYR A 167 -25.53 -23.41 14.50
CA TYR A 167 -24.38 -23.37 15.40
C TYR A 167 -23.86 -21.94 15.59
N PHE A 168 -23.76 -21.47 16.82
CA PHE A 168 -23.09 -20.22 17.12
C PHE A 168 -22.56 -20.19 18.56
N ASP A 169 -21.25 -20.06 18.69
CA ASP A 169 -20.55 -19.81 19.95
C ASP A 169 -19.75 -18.50 19.83
N PRO A 170 -20.11 -17.46 20.62
CA PRO A 170 -19.48 -16.15 20.53
C PRO A 170 -18.02 -16.16 20.99
N LEU A 171 -17.65 -17.01 21.95
CA LEU A 171 -16.27 -17.09 22.44
C LEU A 171 -15.37 -17.68 21.34
N LEU A 172 -15.81 -18.75 20.70
CA LEU A 172 -15.09 -19.34 19.57
C LEU A 172 -14.95 -18.38 18.39
N PHE A 173 -15.99 -17.59 18.11
CA PHE A 173 -15.94 -16.56 17.08
C PHE A 173 -14.86 -15.51 17.41
N ILE A 174 -14.86 -14.97 18.62
CA ILE A 174 -13.88 -13.98 19.05
C ILE A 174 -12.46 -14.55 18.99
N LEU A 175 -12.24 -15.76 19.48
CA LEU A 175 -10.93 -16.43 19.42
C LEU A 175 -10.48 -16.64 17.98
N THR A 176 -11.37 -17.10 17.10
CA THR A 176 -11.08 -17.30 15.67
C THR A 176 -10.72 -15.98 15.00
N LEU A 177 -11.50 -14.92 15.24
CA LEU A 177 -11.26 -13.60 14.66
C LEU A 177 -9.93 -13.02 15.12
N VAL A 178 -9.62 -13.10 16.42
CA VAL A 178 -8.35 -12.60 16.98
C VAL A 178 -7.18 -13.43 16.46
N GLY A 179 -7.27 -14.76 16.49
CA GLY A 179 -6.24 -15.66 15.98
C GLY A 179 -5.92 -15.41 14.51
N ALA A 180 -6.94 -15.42 13.65
CA ALA A 180 -6.78 -15.14 12.21
C ALA A 180 -6.22 -13.74 11.94
N SER A 181 -6.66 -12.73 12.72
CA SER A 181 -6.15 -11.37 12.60
C SER A 181 -4.67 -11.29 12.95
N LEU A 182 -4.23 -11.92 14.04
CA LEU A 182 -2.81 -11.94 14.43
C LEU A 182 -1.93 -12.58 13.36
N ILE A 183 -2.37 -13.70 12.77
CA ILE A 183 -1.69 -14.35 11.65
C ILE A 183 -1.61 -13.42 10.43
N HIS A 184 -2.68 -12.71 10.08
CA HIS A 184 -2.67 -11.75 8.97
C HIS A 184 -1.74 -10.55 9.25
N LEU A 185 -1.76 -9.98 10.45
CA LEU A 185 -0.84 -8.89 10.81
C LEU A 185 0.62 -9.35 10.72
N ALA A 186 0.92 -10.59 11.16
CA ALA A 186 2.24 -11.19 11.01
C ALA A 186 2.63 -11.43 9.53
N LEU A 187 1.69 -11.87 8.68
CA LEU A 187 1.87 -12.00 7.24
C LEU A 187 2.25 -10.66 6.60
N ASN A 188 1.55 -9.57 6.93
CA ASN A 188 1.84 -8.24 6.37
C ASN A 188 3.25 -7.78 6.73
N MET A 189 3.66 -7.97 7.99
CA MET A 189 5.02 -7.65 8.42
C MET A 189 6.08 -8.57 7.80
N THR A 190 5.75 -9.85 7.59
CA THR A 190 6.61 -10.82 6.91
C THR A 190 6.83 -10.43 5.46
N ASN A 191 5.78 -10.00 4.77
CA ASN A 191 5.85 -9.44 3.43
C ASN A 191 6.80 -8.23 3.39
N ASP A 192 6.63 -7.23 4.25
CA ASP A 192 7.53 -6.07 4.32
C ASP A 192 8.99 -6.46 4.61
N TYR A 193 9.21 -7.42 5.52
CA TYR A 193 10.56 -7.88 5.86
C TYR A 193 11.27 -8.48 4.66
N TYR A 194 10.61 -9.40 3.95
CA TYR A 194 11.20 -10.09 2.81
C TYR A 194 11.23 -9.22 1.55
N ASP A 195 10.22 -8.40 1.27
CA ASP A 195 10.22 -7.50 0.12
C ASP A 195 11.31 -6.43 0.25
N THR A 196 11.58 -5.94 1.47
CA THR A 196 12.75 -5.09 1.73
C THR A 196 14.07 -5.85 1.53
N LYS A 197 14.18 -7.07 2.08
CA LYS A 197 15.42 -7.88 2.00
C LYS A 197 15.76 -8.32 0.57
N LEU A 198 14.74 -8.64 -0.22
CA LEU A 198 14.86 -9.11 -1.60
C LEU A 198 14.95 -7.95 -2.61
N GLY A 199 14.75 -6.70 -2.18
CA GLY A 199 14.96 -5.51 -3.00
C GLY A 199 13.72 -4.97 -3.71
N ALA A 200 12.53 -5.53 -3.47
CA ALA A 200 11.27 -5.04 -4.06
C ALA A 200 10.87 -3.66 -3.49
N ASP A 201 10.85 -3.49 -2.16
CA ASP A 201 10.51 -2.19 -1.57
C ASP A 201 11.49 -1.09 -1.99
N PRO A 202 12.83 -1.27 -1.90
CA PRO A 202 13.77 -0.27 -2.38
C PRO A 202 13.65 0.10 -3.86
N ALA A 203 13.21 -0.82 -4.72
CA ALA A 203 13.04 -0.57 -6.15
C ALA A 203 11.79 0.28 -6.46
N ASN A 204 10.75 0.18 -5.63
CA ASN A 204 9.49 0.88 -5.86
C ASN A 204 9.56 2.34 -5.38
N ILE A 205 9.54 3.28 -6.33
CA ILE A 205 9.59 4.74 -6.08
C ILE A 205 8.21 5.43 -6.18
N THR A 206 7.14 4.68 -6.40
CA THR A 206 5.76 5.22 -6.44
C THR A 206 4.80 4.38 -5.59
N PRO A 207 5.09 4.17 -4.29
CA PRO A 207 4.13 3.56 -3.39
C PRO A 207 2.85 4.37 -3.35
N THR A 208 1.75 3.67 -3.09
CA THR A 208 0.46 4.27 -2.78
C THR A 208 0.10 3.98 -1.33
N PRO A 209 -0.97 4.57 -0.76
CA PRO A 209 -1.45 4.15 0.56
C PRO A 209 -1.87 2.66 0.63
N PHE A 210 -2.08 2.01 -0.51
CA PHE A 210 -2.57 0.63 -0.61
C PHE A 210 -1.54 -0.36 -1.19
N SER A 211 -0.45 0.11 -1.79
CA SER A 211 0.57 -0.68 -2.49
C SER A 211 2.00 -0.28 -2.11
N GLY A 212 2.99 -1.13 -2.38
CA GLY A 212 4.40 -0.87 -2.08
C GLY A 212 4.79 -1.01 -0.60
N GLY A 213 4.14 -1.90 0.17
CA GLY A 213 4.50 -2.21 1.56
C GLY A 213 4.28 -1.07 2.57
N SER A 214 4.57 -1.31 3.85
CA SER A 214 4.43 -0.25 4.87
C SER A 214 5.55 0.80 4.83
N ARG A 215 6.65 0.49 4.15
CA ARG A 215 7.91 1.28 4.14
C ARG A 215 8.59 1.43 5.49
N ILE A 216 8.22 0.66 6.52
CA ILE A 216 8.80 0.76 7.88
C ILE A 216 10.31 0.51 7.88
N LEU A 217 10.77 -0.56 7.22
CA LEU A 217 12.20 -0.83 7.08
C LEU A 217 12.84 0.09 6.05
N HIS A 218 12.13 0.37 4.95
CA HIS A 218 12.62 1.26 3.90
C HIS A 218 12.95 2.66 4.45
N TYR A 219 12.16 3.21 5.36
CA TYR A 219 12.44 4.52 6.00
C TYR A 219 13.33 4.43 7.25
N GLY A 220 13.70 3.23 7.70
CA GLY A 220 14.51 3.07 8.92
C GLY A 220 13.76 3.39 10.22
N LEU A 221 12.43 3.24 10.22
CA LEU A 221 11.57 3.46 11.39
C LEU A 221 11.69 2.30 12.40
N MET A 222 11.91 1.08 11.91
CA MET A 222 12.29 -0.08 12.71
C MET A 222 13.55 -0.72 12.16
N THR A 223 14.28 -1.41 13.04
CA THR A 223 15.34 -2.34 12.61
C THR A 223 14.73 -3.67 12.16
N PRO A 224 15.41 -4.44 11.28
CA PRO A 224 14.95 -5.77 10.89
C PRO A 224 14.71 -6.71 12.10
N LYS A 225 15.53 -6.60 13.15
CA LYS A 225 15.36 -7.39 14.39
C LYS A 225 14.06 -7.05 15.13
N GLN A 226 13.72 -5.77 15.23
CA GLN A 226 12.48 -5.31 15.87
C GLN A 226 11.24 -5.82 15.11
N LEU A 227 11.23 -5.68 13.78
CA LEU A 227 10.13 -6.18 12.97
C LEU A 227 9.99 -7.71 13.08
N LEU A 228 11.11 -8.44 13.01
CA LEU A 228 11.11 -9.90 13.18
C LEU A 228 10.59 -10.34 14.56
N SER A 229 10.92 -9.59 15.62
CA SER A 229 10.39 -9.88 16.96
C SER A 229 8.87 -9.74 17.03
N LEU A 230 8.30 -8.71 16.36
CA LEU A 230 6.86 -8.55 16.24
C LEU A 230 6.22 -9.65 15.40
N ILE A 231 6.84 -10.04 14.28
CA ILE A 231 6.39 -11.15 13.45
C ILE A 231 6.29 -12.43 14.29
N VAL A 232 7.35 -12.79 15.02
CA VAL A 232 7.39 -13.98 15.88
C VAL A 232 6.34 -13.91 16.98
N LEU A 233 6.17 -12.75 17.63
CA LEU A 233 5.17 -12.56 18.66
C LEU A 233 3.74 -12.79 18.11
N PHE A 234 3.41 -12.18 16.97
CA PHE A 234 2.06 -12.27 16.40
C PHE A 234 1.75 -13.66 15.86
N TYR A 235 2.71 -14.31 15.17
CA TYR A 235 2.57 -15.72 14.81
C TYR A 235 2.44 -16.61 16.04
N GLY A 236 3.29 -16.42 17.05
CA GLY A 236 3.29 -17.24 18.27
C GLY A 236 1.95 -17.18 19.00
N VAL A 237 1.40 -15.97 19.22
CA VAL A 237 0.10 -15.80 19.88
C VAL A 237 -1.05 -16.32 19.00
N GLY A 238 -1.03 -16.05 17.69
CA GLY A 238 -2.05 -16.56 16.76
C GLY A 238 -2.07 -18.09 16.69
N ILE A 239 -0.90 -18.73 16.65
CA ILE A 239 -0.75 -20.19 16.69
C ILE A 239 -1.21 -20.75 18.04
N ALA A 240 -0.86 -20.10 19.16
CA ALA A 240 -1.32 -20.55 20.48
C ALA A 240 -2.86 -20.55 20.59
N ILE A 241 -3.53 -19.53 20.04
CA ILE A 241 -4.99 -19.50 19.94
C ILE A 241 -5.50 -20.64 19.06
N GLY A 242 -4.88 -20.88 17.89
CA GLY A 242 -5.25 -21.98 17.01
C GLY A 242 -5.09 -23.36 17.66
N LEU A 243 -4.01 -23.58 18.42
CA LEU A 243 -3.78 -24.80 19.20
C LEU A 243 -4.83 -24.99 20.30
N TYR A 244 -5.20 -23.90 20.98
CA TYR A 244 -6.28 -23.92 21.97
C TYR A 244 -7.62 -24.30 21.34
N LEU A 245 -7.96 -23.73 20.17
CA LEU A 245 -9.16 -24.11 19.41
C LEU A 245 -9.10 -25.58 18.96
N ALA A 246 -7.94 -26.07 18.52
CA ALA A 246 -7.72 -27.46 18.13
C ALA A 246 -7.96 -28.43 19.31
N PHE A 247 -7.51 -28.06 20.50
CA PHE A 247 -7.76 -28.81 21.73
C PHE A 247 -9.26 -28.90 22.06
N LEU A 248 -10.01 -27.81 21.89
CA LEU A 248 -11.44 -27.77 22.19
C LEU A 248 -12.33 -28.48 21.15
N ARG A 249 -11.97 -28.39 19.86
CA ARG A 249 -12.89 -28.69 18.76
C ARG A 249 -12.44 -29.81 17.83
N GLY A 250 -11.26 -30.38 18.07
CA GLY A 250 -10.73 -31.50 17.30
C GLY A 250 -9.37 -31.16 16.70
N LEU A 251 -8.38 -31.99 17.03
CA LEU A 251 -6.99 -31.67 16.79
C LEU A 251 -6.64 -31.66 15.30
N ILE A 252 -6.92 -32.76 14.58
CA ILE A 252 -6.42 -32.97 13.21
C ILE A 252 -6.95 -31.91 12.22
N PRO A 253 -8.26 -31.63 12.13
CA PRO A 253 -8.77 -30.70 11.12
C PRO A 253 -8.32 -29.26 11.34
N ILE A 254 -8.31 -28.81 12.60
CA ILE A 254 -7.85 -27.44 12.93
C ILE A 254 -6.35 -27.32 12.72
N LEU A 255 -5.54 -28.31 13.10
CA LEU A 255 -4.11 -28.30 12.81
C LEU A 255 -3.84 -28.28 11.31
N ALA A 256 -4.61 -29.01 10.50
CA ALA A 256 -4.45 -29.01 9.04
C ALA A 256 -4.72 -27.61 8.44
N VAL A 257 -5.84 -26.99 8.81
CA VAL A 257 -6.21 -25.64 8.34
C VAL A 257 -5.21 -24.60 8.84
N MET A 258 -4.88 -24.61 10.14
CA MET A 258 -3.94 -23.67 10.76
C MET A 258 -2.54 -23.80 10.14
N THR A 259 -2.01 -25.01 10.04
CA THR A 259 -0.67 -25.24 9.47
C THR A 259 -0.62 -24.79 8.02
N THR A 260 -1.63 -25.15 7.22
CA THR A 260 -1.71 -24.73 5.82
C THR A 260 -1.76 -23.19 5.70
N GLY A 261 -2.61 -22.53 6.50
CA GLY A 261 -2.70 -21.07 6.52
C GLY A 261 -1.40 -20.39 6.94
N VAL A 262 -0.74 -20.88 8.00
CA VAL A 262 0.56 -20.35 8.46
C VAL A 262 1.64 -20.56 7.40
N LEU A 263 1.74 -21.74 6.80
CA LEU A 263 2.72 -22.02 5.75
C LEU A 263 2.50 -21.14 4.52
N ILE A 264 1.26 -21.05 4.03
CA ILE A 264 0.90 -20.11 2.95
C ILE A 264 1.34 -18.70 3.35
N SER A 265 1.07 -18.29 4.59
CA SER A 265 1.31 -16.92 5.01
C SER A 265 2.79 -16.54 5.03
N ILE A 266 3.66 -17.45 5.49
CA ILE A 266 5.11 -17.25 5.54
C ILE A 266 5.69 -17.33 4.12
N PHE A 267 5.37 -18.42 3.42
CA PHE A 267 5.93 -18.73 2.10
C PHE A 267 5.36 -17.91 0.95
N TYR A 268 4.32 -17.12 1.21
CA TYR A 268 3.82 -16.10 0.32
C TYR A 268 4.97 -15.21 -0.20
N THR A 269 5.87 -14.78 0.68
CA THR A 269 7.06 -13.99 0.32
C THR A 269 8.40 -14.58 0.77
N ALA A 270 8.41 -15.37 1.84
CA ALA A 270 9.65 -15.95 2.34
C ALA A 270 10.21 -17.06 1.42
N PRO A 271 11.54 -17.21 1.34
CA PRO A 271 12.18 -18.42 0.81
C PRO A 271 11.77 -19.68 1.59
N PRO A 272 11.79 -20.87 0.94
CA PRO A 272 12.25 -21.12 -0.43
C PRO A 272 11.15 -20.96 -1.50
N LEU A 273 9.88 -20.83 -1.11
CA LEU A 273 8.74 -20.87 -2.03
C LEU A 273 8.39 -19.53 -2.69
N LYS A 274 8.53 -18.40 -1.99
CA LYS A 274 8.33 -17.04 -2.53
C LYS A 274 7.14 -16.94 -3.51
N LEU A 275 5.96 -17.40 -3.12
CA LEU A 275 4.82 -17.59 -4.04
C LEU A 275 4.45 -16.32 -4.82
N ALA A 276 4.47 -15.15 -4.15
CA ALA A 276 4.23 -13.84 -4.75
C ALA A 276 5.25 -13.50 -5.86
N TYR A 277 6.51 -13.92 -5.70
CA TYR A 277 7.56 -13.70 -6.71
C TYR A 277 7.43 -14.62 -7.92
N ARG A 278 6.58 -15.65 -7.84
CA ARG A 278 6.44 -16.71 -8.85
C ARG A 278 5.10 -16.69 -9.57
N GLY A 279 4.27 -15.66 -9.35
CA GLY A 279 2.95 -15.54 -9.97
C GLY A 279 1.90 -16.46 -9.36
N LEU A 280 2.14 -16.91 -8.13
CA LEU A 280 1.21 -17.72 -7.33
C LEU A 280 0.67 -16.94 -6.13
N GLY A 281 0.98 -15.65 -6.01
CA GLY A 281 0.61 -14.83 -4.86
C GLY A 281 -0.91 -14.65 -4.74
N GLU A 282 -1.54 -14.35 -5.86
CA GLU A 282 -2.98 -14.16 -6.01
C GLU A 282 -3.74 -15.44 -5.65
N LEU A 283 -3.27 -16.58 -6.15
CA LEU A 283 -3.83 -17.89 -5.80
C LEU A 283 -3.65 -18.21 -4.32
N ALA A 284 -2.46 -17.96 -3.77
CA ALA A 284 -2.16 -18.17 -2.35
C ALA A 284 -3.06 -17.31 -1.44
N VAL A 285 -3.29 -16.05 -1.80
CA VAL A 285 -4.20 -15.14 -1.08
C VAL A 285 -5.65 -15.61 -1.24
N GLY A 286 -6.08 -16.00 -2.43
CA GLY A 286 -7.44 -16.51 -2.67
C GLY A 286 -7.74 -17.78 -1.87
N ILE A 287 -6.79 -18.73 -1.82
CA ILE A 287 -6.92 -19.97 -1.02
C ILE A 287 -6.87 -19.66 0.48
N GLY A 288 -5.92 -18.83 0.90
CA GLY A 288 -5.72 -18.49 2.31
C GLY A 288 -6.92 -17.76 2.91
N PHE A 289 -7.41 -16.71 2.24
CA PHE A 289 -8.54 -15.94 2.75
C PHE A 289 -9.91 -16.51 2.41
N GLY A 290 -10.03 -17.27 1.32
CA GLY A 290 -11.25 -17.99 0.99
C GLY A 290 -11.34 -19.29 1.80
N PRO A 291 -11.09 -20.46 1.19
CA PRO A 291 -11.30 -21.75 1.83
C PRO A 291 -10.67 -21.90 3.22
N ILE A 292 -9.40 -21.52 3.42
CA ILE A 292 -8.70 -21.78 4.68
C ILE A 292 -9.35 -21.03 5.85
N ILE A 293 -9.54 -19.71 5.76
CA ILE A 293 -10.18 -18.94 6.85
C ILE A 293 -11.66 -19.29 6.98
N VAL A 294 -12.41 -19.40 5.88
CA VAL A 294 -13.85 -19.64 5.92
C VAL A 294 -14.17 -21.02 6.47
N LEU A 295 -13.53 -22.08 5.95
CA LEU A 295 -13.73 -23.45 6.44
C LEU A 295 -13.19 -23.62 7.86
N GLY A 296 -12.06 -23.00 8.19
CA GLY A 296 -11.55 -23.01 9.57
C GLY A 296 -12.53 -22.39 10.55
N SER A 297 -13.09 -21.24 10.21
CA SER A 297 -14.07 -20.54 11.04
C SER A 297 -15.39 -21.31 11.16
N HIS A 298 -15.83 -21.95 10.07
CA HIS A 298 -16.99 -22.84 10.09
C HIS A 298 -16.74 -24.07 10.98
N TYR A 299 -15.62 -24.77 10.76
CA TYR A 299 -15.28 -26.00 11.48
C TYR A 299 -15.13 -25.76 12.98
N VAL A 300 -14.54 -24.63 13.39
CA VAL A 300 -14.42 -24.30 14.82
C VAL A 300 -15.80 -24.23 15.48
N GLN A 301 -16.83 -23.78 14.77
CA GLN A 301 -18.20 -23.68 15.28
C GLN A 301 -18.94 -25.04 15.23
N THR A 302 -18.78 -25.82 14.15
CA THR A 302 -19.62 -26.99 13.86
C THR A 302 -18.95 -28.35 14.10
N GLN A 303 -17.61 -28.39 14.13
CA GLN A 303 -16.76 -29.59 14.17
C GLN A 303 -16.87 -30.52 12.95
N PHE A 304 -17.44 -30.04 11.84
CA PHE A 304 -17.43 -30.72 10.54
C PHE A 304 -17.22 -29.72 9.40
N PHE A 305 -16.80 -30.22 8.23
CA PHE A 305 -16.73 -29.40 7.01
C PHE A 305 -18.05 -29.52 6.23
N SER A 306 -18.46 -28.44 5.59
CA SER A 306 -19.68 -28.39 4.79
C SER A 306 -19.39 -27.88 3.37
N LEU A 307 -20.18 -28.35 2.41
CA LEU A 307 -20.07 -27.91 1.01
C LEU A 307 -20.53 -26.45 0.87
N GLU A 308 -21.53 -26.07 1.67
CA GLU A 308 -22.07 -24.72 1.80
C GLU A 308 -20.96 -23.73 2.18
N ALA A 309 -20.17 -24.04 3.21
CA ALA A 309 -19.04 -23.19 3.62
C ALA A 309 -17.94 -23.15 2.55
N LEU A 310 -17.66 -24.26 1.87
CA LEU A 310 -16.69 -24.29 0.77
C LEU A 310 -17.13 -23.38 -0.38
N VAL A 311 -18.38 -23.47 -0.82
CA VAL A 311 -18.91 -22.63 -1.90
C VAL A 311 -19.01 -21.16 -1.48
N ALA A 312 -19.44 -20.87 -0.25
CA ALA A 312 -19.46 -19.52 0.31
C ALA A 312 -18.07 -18.88 0.41
N SER A 313 -17.00 -19.69 0.49
CA SER A 313 -15.62 -19.21 0.55
C SER A 313 -15.09 -18.69 -0.79
N ILE A 314 -15.64 -19.16 -1.92
CA ILE A 314 -15.12 -18.84 -3.26
C ILE A 314 -15.28 -17.34 -3.58
N PRO A 315 -16.46 -16.70 -3.40
CA PRO A 315 -16.62 -15.27 -3.70
C PRO A 315 -15.63 -14.38 -2.92
N ILE A 316 -15.48 -14.61 -1.61
CA ILE A 316 -14.59 -13.79 -0.78
C ILE A 316 -13.11 -14.04 -1.07
N GLY A 317 -12.73 -15.30 -1.39
CA GLY A 317 -11.38 -15.63 -1.85
C GLY A 317 -11.03 -14.88 -3.14
N ILE A 318 -11.94 -14.87 -4.13
CA ILE A 318 -11.75 -14.11 -5.38
C ILE A 318 -11.65 -12.60 -5.08
N LEU A 319 -12.52 -12.05 -4.24
CA LEU A 319 -12.52 -10.62 -3.93
C LEU A 319 -11.23 -10.15 -3.27
N ILE A 320 -10.69 -10.92 -2.32
CA ILE A 320 -9.44 -10.56 -1.63
C ILE A 320 -8.23 -10.78 -2.54
N MET A 321 -8.25 -11.83 -3.38
CA MET A 321 -7.30 -11.97 -4.48
C MET A 321 -7.30 -10.72 -5.37
N LEU A 322 -8.47 -10.18 -5.70
CA LEU A 322 -8.58 -8.99 -6.54
C LEU A 322 -8.11 -7.72 -5.84
N ILE A 323 -8.15 -7.63 -4.50
CA ILE A 323 -7.48 -6.54 -3.76
C ILE A 323 -5.99 -6.54 -4.12
N LEU A 324 -5.32 -7.68 -3.96
CA LEU A 324 -3.90 -7.82 -4.29
C LEU A 324 -3.66 -7.52 -5.79
N TYR A 325 -4.45 -8.13 -6.66
CA TYR A 325 -4.30 -8.02 -8.11
C TYR A 325 -4.35 -6.56 -8.62
N VAL A 326 -5.25 -5.73 -8.08
CA VAL A 326 -5.29 -4.31 -8.48
C VAL A 326 -4.15 -3.51 -7.82
N ASN A 327 -3.78 -3.85 -6.58
CA ASN A 327 -2.66 -3.21 -5.86
C ASN A 327 -1.31 -3.42 -6.55
N GLU A 328 -1.14 -4.53 -7.27
CA GLU A 328 0.09 -4.84 -8.00
C GLU A 328 0.24 -4.06 -9.32
N ILE A 329 -0.83 -3.52 -9.89
CA ILE A 329 -0.76 -2.75 -11.16
C ILE A 329 0.21 -1.57 -11.09
N PRO A 330 0.13 -0.66 -10.10
CA PRO A 330 1.07 0.45 -9.99
C PRO A 330 2.50 0.00 -9.64
N ASP A 331 2.64 -1.15 -8.98
CA ASP A 331 3.93 -1.68 -8.52
C ASP A 331 4.63 -2.51 -9.60
N ALA A 332 3.91 -2.98 -10.63
CA ALA A 332 4.38 -3.95 -11.62
C ALA A 332 5.72 -3.61 -12.30
N PRO A 333 6.01 -2.35 -12.71
CA PRO A 333 7.30 -2.00 -13.30
C PRO A 333 8.48 -2.24 -12.33
N TYR A 334 8.28 -1.94 -11.05
CA TYR A 334 9.31 -2.04 -10.00
C TYR A 334 9.44 -3.46 -9.47
N ASP A 335 8.32 -4.16 -9.29
CA ASP A 335 8.29 -5.58 -8.94
C ASP A 335 9.05 -6.40 -9.98
N LYS A 336 8.81 -6.14 -11.27
CA LYS A 336 9.57 -6.76 -12.36
C LYS A 336 11.06 -6.46 -12.29
N ALA A 337 11.44 -5.21 -11.99
CA ALA A 337 12.85 -4.82 -11.83
C ALA A 337 13.54 -5.51 -10.65
N ALA A 338 12.78 -5.85 -9.59
CA ALA A 338 13.26 -6.60 -8.43
C ALA A 338 13.13 -8.13 -8.57
N GLY A 339 12.69 -8.64 -9.73
CA GLY A 339 12.51 -10.08 -9.96
C GLY A 339 11.27 -10.67 -9.28
N LYS A 340 10.33 -9.85 -8.80
CA LYS A 340 9.03 -10.25 -8.27
C LYS A 340 8.04 -10.37 -9.43
N LEU A 341 7.94 -11.56 -9.99
CA LEU A 341 7.13 -11.83 -11.19
C LEU A 341 5.70 -12.26 -10.80
N THR A 342 4.88 -11.33 -10.33
CA THR A 342 3.45 -11.55 -10.01
C THR A 342 2.61 -11.84 -11.26
N LEU A 343 1.33 -12.20 -11.14
CA LEU A 343 0.48 -12.45 -12.31
C LEU A 343 0.33 -11.18 -13.15
N VAL A 344 0.18 -10.02 -12.51
CA VAL A 344 0.06 -8.72 -13.19
C VAL A 344 1.32 -8.38 -13.99
N THR A 345 2.50 -8.67 -13.48
CA THR A 345 3.77 -8.42 -14.22
C THR A 345 3.96 -9.31 -15.45
N ARG A 346 3.27 -10.46 -15.50
CA ARG A 346 3.38 -11.47 -16.56
C ARG A 346 2.38 -11.25 -17.69
N LEU A 347 1.30 -10.53 -17.43
CA LEU A 347 0.20 -10.35 -18.36
C LEU A 347 0.28 -8.99 -19.07
N SER A 348 -0.30 -8.90 -20.27
CA SER A 348 -0.54 -7.62 -20.93
C SER A 348 -1.63 -6.84 -20.18
N ARG A 349 -1.65 -5.50 -20.32
CA ARG A 349 -2.71 -4.63 -19.78
C ARG A 349 -4.11 -5.17 -20.07
N GLU A 350 -4.37 -5.60 -21.31
CA GLU A 350 -5.67 -6.12 -21.74
C GLU A 350 -6.06 -7.39 -20.99
N ASN A 351 -5.11 -8.32 -20.84
CA ASN A 351 -5.32 -9.54 -20.08
C ASN A 351 -5.50 -9.25 -18.59
N VAL A 352 -4.79 -8.25 -18.04
CA VAL A 352 -4.97 -7.83 -16.65
C VAL A 352 -6.41 -7.35 -16.43
N LEU A 353 -6.88 -6.42 -17.27
CA LEU A 353 -8.24 -5.87 -17.19
C LEU A 353 -9.32 -6.93 -17.45
N LYS A 354 -9.09 -7.84 -18.41
CA LYS A 354 -10.00 -8.96 -18.69
C LYS A 354 -10.08 -9.90 -17.49
N GLY A 355 -8.96 -10.28 -16.90
CA GLY A 355 -8.89 -11.13 -15.70
C GLY A 355 -9.62 -10.50 -14.52
N TYR A 356 -9.41 -9.20 -14.26
CA TYR A 356 -10.12 -8.47 -13.20
C TYR A 356 -11.64 -8.50 -13.41
N LYS A 357 -12.10 -8.15 -14.61
CA LYS A 357 -13.54 -8.13 -14.96
C LYS A 357 -14.18 -9.52 -14.85
N LEU A 358 -13.54 -10.55 -15.39
CA LEU A 358 -14.07 -11.92 -15.36
C LEU A 358 -14.10 -12.47 -13.94
N SER A 359 -13.08 -12.18 -13.13
CA SER A 359 -13.05 -12.61 -11.72
C SER A 359 -14.19 -11.97 -10.91
N LEU A 360 -14.45 -10.67 -11.08
CA LEU A 360 -15.61 -10.02 -10.45
C LEU A 360 -16.94 -10.61 -10.92
N ALA A 361 -17.08 -10.87 -12.22
CA ALA A 361 -18.29 -11.52 -12.74
C ALA A 361 -18.47 -12.92 -12.15
N ALA A 362 -17.39 -13.69 -12.01
CA ALA A 362 -17.39 -15.01 -11.38
C ALA A 362 -17.79 -14.94 -9.90
N THR A 363 -17.32 -13.94 -9.14
CA THR A 363 -17.76 -13.70 -7.75
C THR A 363 -19.28 -13.65 -7.66
N TYR A 364 -19.93 -12.81 -8.47
CA TYR A 364 -21.38 -12.65 -8.42
C TYR A 364 -22.13 -13.86 -8.98
N ALA A 365 -21.60 -14.49 -10.03
CA ALA A 365 -22.17 -15.71 -10.59
C ALA A 365 -22.18 -16.85 -9.57
N VAL A 366 -21.09 -17.03 -8.79
CA VAL A 366 -21.01 -18.04 -7.75
C VAL A 366 -22.02 -17.77 -6.62
N ILE A 367 -22.23 -16.52 -6.22
CA ILE A 367 -23.25 -16.16 -5.22
C ILE A 367 -24.66 -16.58 -5.71
N VAL A 368 -25.00 -16.25 -6.95
CA VAL A 368 -26.30 -16.62 -7.55
C VAL A 368 -26.43 -18.13 -7.68
N ALA A 369 -25.39 -18.80 -8.18
CA ALA A 369 -25.37 -20.25 -8.36
C ALA A 369 -25.50 -21.00 -7.02
N ALA A 370 -24.84 -20.52 -5.95
CA ALA A 370 -24.94 -21.11 -4.63
C ALA A 370 -26.40 -21.13 -4.13
N VAL A 371 -27.15 -20.06 -4.34
CA VAL A 371 -28.59 -20.00 -3.99
C VAL A 371 -29.41 -20.91 -4.90
N ALA A 372 -29.18 -20.88 -6.22
CA ALA A 372 -29.90 -21.72 -7.17
C ALA A 372 -29.71 -23.23 -6.90
N LEU A 373 -28.51 -23.63 -6.46
CA LEU A 373 -28.15 -24.99 -6.08
C LEU A 373 -28.49 -25.33 -4.62
N ARG A 374 -29.13 -24.42 -3.87
CA ARG A 374 -29.50 -24.57 -2.45
C ARG A 374 -28.30 -24.80 -1.50
N LEU A 375 -27.12 -24.31 -1.88
CA LEU A 375 -25.90 -24.31 -1.07
C LEU A 375 -25.73 -23.01 -0.25
N ALA A 376 -26.62 -22.04 -0.43
CA ALA A 376 -26.70 -20.81 0.34
C ALA A 376 -28.15 -20.33 0.43
N PRO A 377 -28.57 -19.64 1.51
CA PRO A 377 -29.92 -19.12 1.61
C PRO A 377 -30.13 -17.91 0.68
N PRO A 378 -31.36 -17.68 0.18
CA PRO A 378 -31.68 -16.56 -0.72
C PRO A 378 -31.30 -15.17 -0.19
N THR A 379 -31.27 -14.99 1.12
CA THR A 379 -30.84 -13.75 1.79
C THR A 379 -29.39 -13.36 1.46
N THR A 380 -28.52 -14.29 1.04
CA THR A 380 -27.15 -13.96 0.59
C THR A 380 -27.11 -13.14 -0.69
N LEU A 381 -28.20 -13.11 -1.47
CA LEU A 381 -28.32 -12.27 -2.66
C LEU A 381 -28.24 -10.77 -2.37
N ILE A 382 -28.37 -10.33 -1.11
CA ILE A 382 -28.14 -8.93 -0.74
C ILE A 382 -26.72 -8.45 -1.10
N ALA A 383 -25.76 -9.37 -1.20
CA ALA A 383 -24.40 -9.06 -1.66
C ALA A 383 -24.36 -8.50 -3.09
N LEU A 384 -25.35 -8.82 -3.93
CA LEU A 384 -25.48 -8.31 -5.30
C LEU A 384 -25.75 -6.80 -5.36
N ALA A 385 -26.18 -6.18 -4.26
CA ALA A 385 -26.35 -4.72 -4.17
C ALA A 385 -25.04 -3.96 -4.43
N THR A 386 -23.88 -4.63 -4.37
CA THR A 386 -22.56 -4.04 -4.64
C THR A 386 -22.20 -3.97 -6.13
N ILE A 387 -22.96 -4.61 -7.03
CA ILE A 387 -22.69 -4.68 -8.47
C ILE A 387 -22.47 -3.29 -9.11
N PRO A 388 -23.29 -2.25 -8.86
CA PRO A 388 -23.07 -0.93 -9.47
C PRO A 388 -21.70 -0.33 -9.10
N LYS A 389 -21.28 -0.51 -7.85
CA LYS A 389 -19.96 -0.07 -7.38
C LYS A 389 -18.83 -0.90 -7.99
N ALA A 390 -19.01 -2.20 -8.15
CA ALA A 390 -18.04 -3.07 -8.83
C ALA A 390 -17.84 -2.66 -10.30
N ILE A 391 -18.93 -2.38 -11.03
CA ILE A 391 -18.87 -1.90 -12.42
C ILE A 391 -18.13 -0.56 -12.51
N SER A 392 -18.45 0.39 -11.62
CA SER A 392 -17.73 1.67 -11.53
C SER A 392 -16.24 1.46 -11.27
N THR A 393 -15.90 0.53 -10.37
CA THR A 393 -14.50 0.21 -10.04
C THR A 393 -13.76 -0.36 -11.24
N VAL A 394 -14.36 -1.27 -12.02
CA VAL A 394 -13.78 -1.80 -13.27
C VAL A 394 -13.46 -0.68 -14.26
N ARG A 395 -14.38 0.27 -14.45
CA ARG A 395 -14.17 1.42 -15.33
C ARG A 395 -13.01 2.29 -14.82
N ASN A 396 -12.98 2.59 -13.53
CA ASN A 396 -11.95 3.41 -12.92
C ASN A 396 -10.56 2.77 -13.03
N VAL A 397 -10.43 1.46 -12.77
CA VAL A 397 -9.17 0.72 -12.96
C VAL A 397 -8.71 0.77 -14.41
N ALA A 398 -9.61 0.60 -15.38
CA ALA A 398 -9.26 0.65 -16.80
C ALA A 398 -8.79 2.04 -17.27
N GLN A 399 -9.44 3.10 -16.78
CA GLN A 399 -9.15 4.50 -17.13
C GLN A 399 -7.84 4.99 -16.52
N THR A 400 -7.52 4.57 -15.29
CA THR A 400 -6.35 5.04 -14.54
C THR A 400 -5.14 4.11 -14.61
N TYR A 401 -5.28 2.98 -15.32
CA TYR A 401 -4.29 1.92 -15.42
C TYR A 401 -2.87 2.44 -15.72
N GLY A 402 -1.91 2.05 -14.87
CA GLY A 402 -0.50 2.38 -15.04
C GLY A 402 -0.08 3.75 -14.51
N ASN A 403 -1.01 4.56 -13.99
CA ASN A 403 -0.67 5.78 -13.24
C ASN A 403 -0.90 5.56 -11.74
N PRO A 404 0.17 5.40 -10.92
CA PRO A 404 0.04 5.03 -9.51
C PRO A 404 -0.86 5.96 -8.68
N TYR A 405 -0.75 7.27 -8.91
CA TYR A 405 -1.47 8.26 -8.11
C TYR A 405 -2.93 8.44 -8.56
N LEU A 406 -3.21 8.35 -9.86
CA LEU A 406 -4.59 8.36 -10.36
C LEU A 406 -5.34 7.07 -10.01
N MET A 407 -4.63 5.97 -9.75
CA MET A 407 -5.24 4.71 -9.34
C MET A 407 -5.68 4.69 -7.87
N ILE A 408 -5.24 5.62 -7.00
CA ILE A 408 -5.57 5.62 -5.56
C ILE A 408 -7.08 5.47 -5.29
N PRO A 409 -7.99 6.22 -5.95
CA PRO A 409 -9.44 6.04 -5.78
C PRO A 409 -9.94 4.67 -6.26
N ALA A 410 -9.35 4.11 -7.32
CA ALA A 410 -9.71 2.80 -7.84
C ALA A 410 -9.27 1.67 -6.88
N LEU A 411 -8.08 1.77 -6.30
CA LEU A 411 -7.56 0.88 -5.26
C LEU A 411 -8.47 0.87 -4.03
N ALA A 412 -8.83 2.06 -3.53
CA ALA A 412 -9.76 2.20 -2.41
C ALA A 412 -11.15 1.65 -2.74
N SER A 413 -11.68 1.90 -3.94
CA SER A 413 -12.99 1.41 -4.36
C SER A 413 -13.01 -0.12 -4.47
N ASN A 414 -11.93 -0.73 -4.94
CA ASN A 414 -11.79 -2.19 -5.02
C ASN A 414 -11.80 -2.85 -3.63
N ILE A 415 -11.05 -2.30 -2.66
CA ILE A 415 -11.09 -2.75 -1.26
C ILE A 415 -12.51 -2.62 -0.69
N ASN A 416 -13.19 -1.51 -0.97
CA ASN A 416 -14.56 -1.31 -0.53
C ASN A 416 -15.55 -2.30 -1.16
N VAL A 417 -15.43 -2.62 -2.45
CA VAL A 417 -16.26 -3.65 -3.08
C VAL A 417 -16.04 -4.99 -2.40
N ALA A 418 -14.79 -5.44 -2.25
CA ALA A 418 -14.48 -6.68 -1.57
C ALA A 418 -15.02 -6.74 -0.13
N THR A 419 -14.83 -5.68 0.65
CA THR A 419 -15.29 -5.59 2.04
C THR A 419 -16.82 -5.60 2.11
N LEU A 420 -17.51 -4.74 1.36
CA LEU A 420 -18.97 -4.64 1.39
C LEU A 420 -19.63 -5.91 0.87
N THR A 421 -19.15 -6.48 -0.24
CA THR A 421 -19.71 -7.73 -0.78
C THR A 421 -19.51 -8.87 0.22
N GLY A 422 -18.33 -8.98 0.84
CA GLY A 422 -18.06 -10.00 1.85
C GLY A 422 -18.93 -9.87 3.11
N LEU A 423 -19.06 -8.65 3.64
CA LEU A 423 -19.91 -8.39 4.82
C LEU A 423 -21.39 -8.62 4.54
N LEU A 424 -21.89 -8.19 3.37
CA LEU A 424 -23.28 -8.45 2.97
C LEU A 424 -23.53 -9.95 2.72
N HIS A 425 -22.56 -10.67 2.18
CA HIS A 425 -22.65 -12.12 2.03
C HIS A 425 -22.76 -12.80 3.41
N ALA A 426 -21.88 -12.46 4.35
CA ALA A 426 -21.96 -12.95 5.73
C ALA A 426 -23.31 -12.61 6.39
N ALA A 427 -23.75 -11.35 6.26
CA ALA A 427 -25.02 -10.87 6.80
C ALA A 427 -26.20 -11.68 6.24
N GLY A 428 -26.17 -12.07 4.97
CA GLY A 428 -27.19 -12.93 4.37
C GLY A 428 -27.36 -14.26 5.11
N PHE A 429 -26.27 -14.92 5.48
CA PHE A 429 -26.33 -16.15 6.28
C PHE A 429 -26.91 -15.91 7.69
N PHE A 430 -26.45 -14.86 8.39
CA PHE A 430 -26.98 -14.53 9.71
C PHE A 430 -28.46 -14.14 9.68
N LEU A 431 -28.90 -13.36 8.69
CA LEU A 431 -30.30 -12.99 8.50
C LEU A 431 -31.18 -14.23 8.29
N TRP A 432 -30.71 -15.21 7.49
CA TRP A 432 -31.44 -16.45 7.32
C TRP A 432 -31.58 -17.23 8.63
N ALA A 433 -30.48 -17.33 9.39
CA ALA A 433 -30.49 -18.03 10.68
C ALA A 433 -31.51 -17.39 11.64
N LEU A 434 -31.56 -16.06 11.71
CA LEU A 434 -32.52 -15.32 12.53
C LEU A 434 -33.98 -15.53 12.08
N ILE A 435 -34.23 -15.46 10.77
CA ILE A 435 -35.57 -15.69 10.20
C ILE A 435 -36.03 -17.12 10.50
N SER A 436 -35.16 -18.10 10.26
CA SER A 436 -35.48 -19.51 10.47
C SER A 436 -35.70 -19.84 11.95
N PHE A 437 -34.95 -19.21 12.85
CA PHE A 437 -35.18 -19.35 14.30
C PHE A 437 -36.53 -18.78 14.72
N THR A 438 -36.93 -17.63 14.18
CA THR A 438 -38.20 -16.96 14.53
C THR A 438 -39.42 -17.72 14.00
N ILE A 439 -39.32 -18.38 12.83
CA ILE A 439 -40.42 -19.15 12.25
C ILE A 439 -40.64 -20.49 12.99
N ASN A 440 -39.60 -21.02 13.64
CA ASN A 440 -39.65 -22.30 14.37
C ASN A 440 -39.96 -22.15 15.87
N LEU A 441 -40.10 -20.92 16.37
CA LEU A 441 -40.64 -20.57 17.69
C LEU A 441 -42.15 -20.34 17.58
#